data_AF-E7N1B5-F1
#
_entry.id   AF-E7N1B5-F1
#
_cell.length_a   1.000
_cell.length_b   1.000
_cell.length_c   1.000
_cell.angle_alpha   90.00
_cell.angle_beta   90.00
_cell.angle_gamma   90.00
#
_symmetry.space_group_name_H-M   'P 1'
#
loop_
_entity.id
_entity.type
_entity.pdbx_description
1 polymer ?
#
loop_
_entity_poly.entity_id
_entity_poly.type
_entity_poly.pdbx_seq_one_letter_code
_entity_poly.pdbx_strand_id
1 'polypeptide(L)'
;MFSFPVLGSRCAPVQHLVNILAAVFLGPLWGVGVAFSASLLRNIAGLGSLMAFPGSMVGALVCGIVYRYTHRLGLTCIAEALGTGILGALAAYPVAALLMGLSPASYTVYIVPFLISTGAGSIAAYILLRFLLSKLPRG
;
A
#
# COMPACT_ATOMS: atom_id res chain seq x y z
N MET A 1 -0.67 14.50 -8.37
CA MET A 1 -1.48 15.06 -7.27
C MET A 1 -2.87 14.43 -7.29
N PHE A 2 -3.05 13.26 -6.67
CA PHE A 2 -4.39 12.63 -6.48
C PHE A 2 -4.43 11.94 -5.12
N SER A 3 -4.64 12.72 -4.05
CA SER A 3 -5.07 12.20 -2.75
C SER A 3 -6.46 12.77 -2.49
N PHE A 4 -7.47 11.91 -2.48
CA PHE A 4 -8.83 12.30 -2.12
C PHE A 4 -8.92 12.30 -0.58
N PRO A 5 -9.23 13.42 0.06
CA PRO A 5 -9.46 13.44 1.50
C PRO A 5 -10.81 12.79 1.77
N VAL A 6 -10.80 11.51 2.12
CA VAL A 6 -12.00 10.83 2.63
C VAL A 6 -11.82 10.76 4.15
N LEU A 7 -12.63 11.55 4.86
CA LEU A 7 -12.78 11.48 6.33
C LEU A 7 -11.46 11.63 7.12
N GLY A 8 -10.67 12.69 6.85
CA GLY A 8 -9.46 13.00 7.63
C GLY A 8 -8.27 12.06 7.43
N SER A 9 -8.42 11.00 6.61
CA SER A 9 -7.34 10.13 6.16
C SER A 9 -6.99 10.49 4.72
N ARG A 10 -5.72 10.83 4.46
CA ARG A 10 -5.25 11.07 3.09
C ARG A 10 -5.14 9.73 2.36
N CYS A 11 -6.23 9.30 1.73
CA CYS A 11 -6.23 8.10 0.89
C CYS A 11 -5.15 8.23 -0.19
N ALA A 12 -4.26 7.24 -0.26
CA ALA A 12 -3.10 7.21 -1.14
C ALA A 12 -3.21 6.04 -2.13
N PRO A 13 -4.22 6.04 -3.04
CA PRO A 13 -4.40 4.96 -4.01
C PRO A 13 -3.17 4.74 -4.89
N VAL A 14 -2.41 5.81 -5.15
CA VAL A 14 -1.14 5.78 -5.89
C VAL A 14 -0.08 4.95 -5.17
N GLN A 15 -0.07 4.91 -3.84
CA GLN A 15 0.93 4.12 -3.11
C GLN A 15 0.68 2.62 -3.23
N HIS A 16 -0.58 2.19 -3.14
CA HIS A 16 -0.96 0.79 -3.34
C HIS A 16 -0.64 0.33 -4.77
N LEU A 17 -0.87 1.21 -5.75
CA LEU A 17 -0.44 0.97 -7.12
C LEU A 17 1.09 0.76 -7.20
N VAL A 18 1.89 1.64 -6.59
CA VAL A 18 3.35 1.52 -6.58
C VAL A 18 3.81 0.23 -5.89
N ASN A 19 3.19 -0.18 -4.78
CA ASN A 19 3.50 -1.44 -4.11
C ASN A 19 3.26 -2.65 -5.02
N ILE A 20 2.12 -2.70 -5.72
CA ILE A 20 1.80 -3.79 -6.65
C ILE A 20 2.74 -3.78 -7.86
N LEU A 21 3.06 -2.61 -8.41
CA LEU A 21 4.03 -2.49 -9.50
C LEU A 21 5.42 -2.96 -9.07
N ALA A 22 5.88 -2.53 -7.88
CA ALA A 22 7.18 -2.92 -7.36
C ALA A 22 7.23 -4.43 -7.03
N ALA A 23 6.14 -5.00 -6.52
CA ALA A 23 5.99 -6.44 -6.33
C ALA A 23 6.12 -7.22 -7.65
N VAL A 24 5.53 -6.70 -8.73
CA VAL A 24 5.54 -7.35 -10.05
C VAL A 24 6.87 -7.22 -10.78
N PHE A 25 7.49 -6.04 -10.76
CA PHE A 25 8.69 -5.76 -11.56
C PHE A 25 10.01 -5.93 -10.82
N LEU A 26 10.04 -5.68 -9.51
CA LEU A 26 11.27 -5.61 -8.72
C LEU A 26 11.37 -6.73 -7.66
N GLY A 27 10.24 -7.33 -7.30
CA GLY A 27 10.17 -8.36 -6.27
C GLY A 27 10.13 -7.81 -4.84
N PRO A 28 10.00 -8.68 -3.82
CA PRO A 28 9.62 -8.30 -2.45
C PRO A 28 10.59 -7.36 -1.74
N LEU A 29 11.91 -7.64 -1.80
CA LEU A 29 12.92 -6.83 -1.07
C LEU A 29 13.03 -5.42 -1.66
N TRP A 30 13.08 -5.31 -2.98
CA TRP A 30 13.08 -4.03 -3.67
C TRP A 30 11.74 -3.29 -3.52
N GLY A 31 10.62 -4.04 -3.48
CA GLY A 31 9.29 -3.50 -3.19
C GLY A 31 9.23 -2.77 -1.86
N VAL A 32 9.82 -3.34 -0.80
CA VAL A 32 9.92 -2.68 0.51
C VAL A 32 10.77 -1.41 0.44
N GLY A 33 11.89 -1.44 -0.29
CA GLY A 33 12.75 -0.26 -0.50
C GLY A 33 12.03 0.88 -1.22
N VAL A 34 11.24 0.56 -2.25
CA VAL A 34 10.40 1.52 -2.97
C VAL A 34 9.30 2.07 -2.07
N ALA A 35 8.62 1.20 -1.30
CA ALA A 35 7.58 1.61 -0.36
C ALA A 35 8.11 2.52 0.75
N PHE A 36 9.32 2.24 1.25
CA PHE A 36 10.03 3.09 2.20
C PHE A 36 10.37 4.44 1.57
N SER A 37 10.97 4.45 0.38
CA SER A 37 11.37 5.68 -0.31
C SER A 37 10.17 6.55 -0.65
N ALA A 38 9.07 5.94 -1.14
CA ALA A 38 7.82 6.64 -1.42
C ALA A 38 7.20 7.22 -0.14
N SER A 39 7.23 6.48 0.97
CA SER A 39 6.73 6.97 2.26
C SER A 39 7.62 8.09 2.84
N LEU A 40 8.94 7.98 2.67
CA LEU A 40 9.91 8.99 3.06
C LEU A 40 9.69 10.30 2.29
N LEU A 41 9.60 10.23 0.96
CA LEU A 41 9.34 11.39 0.12
C LEU A 41 8.02 12.06 0.45
N ARG A 42 6.96 11.27 0.72
CA ARG A 42 5.66 11.83 1.14
C ARG A 42 5.74 12.50 2.51
N ASN A 43 6.49 11.93 3.45
CA ASN A 43 6.66 12.51 4.77
C ASN A 43 7.43 13.84 4.71
N ILE A 44 8.52 13.90 3.94
CA ILE A 44 9.30 15.13 3.70
C ILE A 44 8.46 16.20 3.02
N ALA A 45 7.60 15.81 2.06
CA ALA A 45 6.69 16.72 1.39
C ALA A 45 5.53 17.24 2.27
N GLY A 46 5.46 16.87 3.56
CA GLY A 46 4.36 17.23 4.48
C GLY A 46 3.02 16.56 4.11
N LEU A 47 3.04 15.60 3.19
CA LEU A 47 1.87 14.91 2.65
C LEU A 47 1.58 13.60 3.40
N GLY A 48 2.64 12.95 3.90
CA GLY A 48 2.60 11.67 4.61
C GLY A 48 2.44 11.80 6.13
N SER A 49 2.06 10.69 6.76
CA SER A 49 2.11 10.47 8.21
C SER A 49 3.17 9.43 8.52
N LEU A 50 3.78 9.48 9.71
CA LEU A 50 4.71 8.45 10.19
C LEU A 50 4.08 7.04 10.20
N MET A 51 2.75 6.95 10.32
CA MET A 51 2.02 5.67 10.21
C MET A 51 2.08 5.04 8.82
N ALA A 52 2.36 5.84 7.78
CA ALA A 52 2.33 5.35 6.40
C ALA A 52 3.54 4.48 6.05
N PHE A 53 4.61 4.52 6.85
CA PHE A 53 5.80 3.67 6.69
C PHE A 53 5.50 2.19 6.96
N PRO A 54 5.10 1.77 8.19
CA PRO A 54 4.85 0.36 8.48
C PRO A 54 3.75 -0.21 7.60
N GLY A 55 2.70 0.56 7.34
CA GLY A 55 1.63 0.15 6.43
C GLY A 55 2.13 -0.20 5.03
N SER A 56 2.84 0.72 4.37
CA SER A 56 3.30 0.53 3.01
C SER A 56 4.36 -0.56 2.87
N MET A 57 5.28 -0.64 3.83
CA MET A 57 6.37 -1.62 3.78
C MET A 57 5.85 -3.04 3.96
N VAL A 58 4.93 -3.25 4.91
CA VAL A 58 4.29 -4.56 5.12
C VAL A 58 3.42 -4.92 3.92
N GLY A 59 2.64 -3.97 3.39
CA GLY A 59 1.86 -4.15 2.16
C GLY A 59 2.72 -4.61 0.98
N ALA A 60 3.79 -3.87 0.68
CA ALA A 60 4.72 -4.18 -0.40
C ALA A 60 5.41 -5.54 -0.22
N LEU A 61 5.79 -5.90 1.02
CA LEU A 61 6.40 -7.18 1.32
C LEU A 61 5.43 -8.34 1.05
N VAL A 62 4.20 -8.24 1.58
CA VAL A 62 3.16 -9.28 1.44
C VAL A 62 2.76 -9.43 -0.02
N CYS A 63 2.56 -8.31 -0.72
CA CYS A 63 2.26 -8.23 -2.14
C CYS A 63 3.40 -8.85 -2.99
N GLY A 64 4.65 -8.51 -2.71
CA GLY A 64 5.83 -9.05 -3.38
C GLY A 64 6.05 -10.54 -3.14
N ILE A 65 5.79 -11.04 -1.93
CA ILE A 65 5.84 -12.47 -1.61
C ILE A 65 4.76 -13.21 -2.39
N VAL A 66 3.51 -12.76 -2.32
CA VAL A 66 2.40 -13.43 -2.99
C VAL A 66 2.58 -13.44 -4.50
N TYR A 67 3.03 -12.35 -5.12
CA TYR A 67 3.32 -12.36 -6.56
C TYR A 67 4.47 -13.29 -6.91
N ARG A 68 5.54 -13.34 -6.09
CA ARG A 68 6.70 -14.21 -6.34
C ARG A 68 6.34 -15.70 -6.31
N TYR A 69 5.41 -16.12 -5.46
CA TYR A 69 5.00 -17.53 -5.36
C TYR A 69 3.85 -17.89 -6.30
N THR A 70 2.94 -16.95 -6.59
CA THR A 70 1.72 -17.26 -7.35
C THR A 70 1.77 -16.78 -8.78
N HIS A 71 2.59 -15.77 -9.09
CA HIS A 71 2.60 -15.02 -10.36
C HIS A 71 1.22 -14.53 -10.83
N ARG A 72 0.23 -14.47 -9.92
CA ARG A 72 -1.15 -14.08 -10.21
C ARG A 72 -1.42 -12.66 -9.71
N LEU A 73 -1.75 -11.77 -10.65
CA LEU A 73 -2.08 -10.37 -10.37
C LEU A 73 -3.28 -10.22 -9.43
N GLY A 74 -4.31 -11.06 -9.59
CA GLY A 74 -5.49 -11.01 -8.72
C GLY A 74 -5.16 -11.32 -7.25
N LEU A 75 -4.32 -12.33 -7.00
CA LEU A 75 -3.87 -12.66 -5.64
C LEU A 75 -2.98 -11.58 -5.05
N THR A 76 -2.18 -10.92 -5.89
CA THR A 76 -1.31 -9.80 -5.51
C THR A 76 -2.11 -8.58 -5.07
N CYS A 77 -3.22 -8.30 -5.75
CA CYS A 77 -4.15 -7.22 -5.39
C CYS A 77 -4.87 -7.49 -4.05
N ILE A 78 -5.26 -8.74 -3.80
CA ILE A 78 -5.83 -9.17 -2.51
C ILE A 78 -4.77 -9.09 -1.41
N ALA A 79 -3.54 -9.52 -1.71
CA ALA A 79 -2.41 -9.44 -0.79
C ALA A 79 -2.09 -8.00 -0.39
N GLU A 80 -2.18 -7.04 -1.30
CA GLU A 80 -2.04 -5.61 -0.98
C GLU A 80 -3.20 -5.12 -0.10
N ALA A 81 -4.44 -5.53 -0.38
CA ALA A 81 -5.62 -5.18 0.43
C ALA A 81 -5.52 -5.68 1.87
N LEU A 82 -5.12 -6.94 2.06
CA LEU A 82 -4.95 -7.54 3.37
C LEU A 82 -3.66 -7.07 4.05
N GLY A 83 -2.57 -7.01 3.29
CA GLY A 83 -1.24 -6.63 3.75
C GLY A 83 -1.13 -5.19 4.20
N THR A 84 -1.75 -4.26 3.47
CA THR A 84 -1.72 -2.83 3.85
C THR A 84 -2.90 -2.49 4.76
N GLY A 85 -4.09 -3.05 4.51
CA GLY A 85 -5.32 -2.73 5.23
C GLY A 85 -5.46 -3.39 6.60
N ILE A 86 -5.01 -4.64 6.76
CA ILE A 86 -5.09 -5.35 8.04
C ILE A 86 -3.71 -5.38 8.70
N LEU A 87 -2.71 -6.00 8.06
CA LEU A 87 -1.39 -6.16 8.66
C LEU A 87 -0.66 -4.82 8.81
N GLY A 88 -0.74 -3.98 7.78
CA GLY A 88 -0.18 -2.65 7.76
C GLY A 88 -0.86 -1.73 8.77
N ALA A 89 -2.18 -1.88 8.96
CA ALA A 89 -2.89 -1.18 10.01
C ALA A 89 -2.47 -1.69 11.40
N LEU A 90 -2.37 -3.00 11.63
CA LEU A 90 -1.91 -3.51 12.92
C LEU A 90 -0.47 -3.05 13.23
N ALA A 91 0.41 -3.03 12.23
CA ALA A 91 1.78 -2.55 12.38
C ALA A 91 1.87 -1.03 12.60
N ALA A 92 0.91 -0.25 12.10
CA ALA A 92 0.83 1.18 12.32
C ALA A 92 0.26 1.57 13.69
N TYR A 93 -0.48 0.67 14.36
CA TYR A 93 -1.06 0.92 15.70
C TYR A 93 -0.04 1.32 16.78
N PRO A 94 1.09 0.61 17.00
CA PRO A 94 2.08 1.03 18.01
C PRO A 94 2.69 2.40 17.69
N VAL A 95 2.92 2.69 16.41
CA VAL A 95 3.41 3.99 15.93
C VAL A 95 2.37 5.08 16.19
N ALA A 96 1.08 4.78 15.97
CA ALA A 96 -0.04 5.67 16.24
C ALA A 96 -0.21 5.98 17.73
N ALA A 97 -0.16 4.95 18.57
CA ALA A 97 -0.36 5.08 20.00
C ALA A 97 0.80 5.85 20.67
N LEU A 98 2.05 5.55 20.30
CA LEU A 98 3.23 6.20 20.89
C LEU A 98 3.47 7.63 20.38
N LEU A 99 3.30 7.89 19.08
CA LEU A 99 3.69 9.17 18.48
C LEU A 99 2.53 10.16 18.33
N MET A 100 1.29 9.67 18.27
CA MET A 100 0.11 10.51 18.08
C MET A 100 -0.86 10.48 19.26
N GLY A 101 -0.62 9.66 20.29
CA GLY A 101 -1.46 9.57 21.49
C GLY A 101 -2.90 9.11 21.19
N LEU A 102 -3.13 8.48 20.03
CA LEU A 102 -4.46 8.11 19.57
C LEU A 102 -4.97 6.88 20.32
N SER A 103 -6.21 6.95 20.79
CA SER A 103 -6.89 5.80 21.40
C SER A 103 -7.22 4.72 20.35
N PRO A 104 -7.33 3.44 20.74
CA PRO A 104 -7.72 2.36 19.82
C PRO A 104 -9.05 2.61 19.11
N ALA A 105 -9.99 3.34 19.73
CA ALA A 105 -11.25 3.73 19.11
C ALA A 105 -11.08 4.76 17.97
N SER A 106 -10.11 5.66 18.08
CA SER A 106 -9.78 6.65 17.04
C SER A 106 -9.08 5.99 15.85
N TYR A 107 -8.32 4.92 16.11
CA TYR A 107 -7.54 4.20 15.11
C TYR A 107 -8.41 3.39 14.14
N THR A 108 -9.44 2.70 14.65
CA THR A 108 -10.33 1.88 13.84
C THR A 108 -11.13 2.68 12.81
N VAL A 109 -11.37 3.97 13.08
CA VAL A 109 -12.00 4.90 12.13
C VAL A 109 -11.16 5.07 10.86
N TYR A 110 -9.83 4.93 10.95
CA TYR A 110 -8.93 5.02 9.79
C TYR A 110 -8.88 3.75 8.95
N ILE A 111 -9.28 2.60 9.49
CA ILE A 111 -9.23 1.30 8.78
C ILE A 111 -10.21 1.28 7.61
N VAL A 112 -11.43 1.81 7.79
CA VAL A 112 -12.47 1.79 6.75
C VAL A 112 -12.06 2.61 5.51
N PRO A 113 -11.64 3.89 5.62
CA PRO A 113 -11.09 4.65 4.49
C PRO A 113 -9.89 3.96 3.84
N PHE A 114 -9.06 3.29 4.63
CA PHE A 114 -7.85 2.63 4.16
C PHE A 114 -8.16 1.38 3.33
N LEU A 115 -9.17 0.60 3.73
CA LEU A 115 -9.68 -0.54 2.96
C LEU A 115 -10.29 -0.08 1.63
N ILE A 116 -11.07 1.00 1.65
CA ILE A 116 -11.65 1.59 0.43
C ILE A 116 -10.54 2.08 -0.51
N SER A 117 -9.55 2.80 0.03
CA SER A 117 -8.38 3.30 -0.72
C SER A 117 -7.57 2.16 -1.34
N THR A 118 -7.34 1.09 -0.57
CA THR A 118 -6.57 -0.06 -1.06
C THR A 118 -7.36 -0.82 -2.11
N GLY A 119 -8.67 -1.01 -1.93
CA GLY A 119 -9.53 -1.63 -2.95
C GLY A 119 -9.49 -0.87 -4.27
N ALA A 120 -9.65 0.46 -4.23
CA ALA A 120 -9.56 1.30 -5.42
C ALA A 120 -8.16 1.26 -6.08
N GLY A 121 -7.10 1.35 -5.27
CA GLY A 121 -5.72 1.26 -5.75
C GLY A 121 -5.38 -0.09 -6.38
N SER A 122 -5.84 -1.19 -5.77
CA SER A 122 -5.66 -2.55 -6.28
C SER A 122 -6.41 -2.78 -7.59
N ILE A 123 -7.64 -2.29 -7.74
CA ILE A 123 -8.39 -2.39 -9.01
C ILE A 123 -7.67 -1.60 -10.11
N ALA A 124 -7.22 -0.37 -9.80
CA ALA A 124 -6.47 0.45 -10.75
C ALA A 124 -5.16 -0.22 -11.17
N ALA A 125 -4.43 -0.79 -10.21
CA ALA A 125 -3.20 -1.55 -10.47
C ALA A 125 -3.44 -2.77 -11.34
N TYR A 126 -4.51 -3.53 -11.08
CA TYR A 126 -4.88 -4.68 -11.87
C TYR A 126 -5.17 -4.31 -13.34
N ILE A 127 -5.97 -3.27 -13.57
CA ILE A 127 -6.31 -2.80 -14.92
C ILE A 127 -5.05 -2.31 -15.64
N LEU A 128 -4.23 -1.49 -14.97
CA LEU A 128 -3.01 -0.95 -15.55
C LEU A 128 -2.03 -2.05 -15.91
N LEU A 129 -1.75 -2.97 -14.99
CA LEU A 129 -0.83 -4.09 -15.23
C LEU A 129 -1.34 -5.03 -16.30
N ARG A 130 -2.64 -5.29 -16.38
CA ARG A 130 -3.21 -6.12 -17.46
C ARG A 130 -3.00 -5.48 -18.83
N PHE A 131 -3.11 -4.15 -18.92
CA PHE A 131 -2.87 -3.40 -20.16
C PHE A 131 -1.38 -3.24 -20.49
N LEU A 132 -0.52 -3.11 -19.47
CA LEU A 132 0.92 -2.96 -19.64
C LEU A 132 1.57 -4.30 -20.01
N LEU A 133 1.21 -5.37 -19.31
CA LEU A 133 1.73 -6.72 -19.54
C LEU A 133 1.20 -7.35 -20.83
N SER A 134 0.05 -6.90 -21.36
CA SER A 134 -0.40 -7.33 -22.70
C SER A 134 0.47 -6.76 -23.83
N LYS A 135 1.26 -5.71 -23.55
CA LYS A 135 2.18 -5.09 -24.51
C LYS A 135 3.65 -5.46 -24.30
N LEU A 136 3.99 -6.12 -23.21
CA LEU A 136 5.35 -6.59 -22.95
C LEU A 136 5.58 -7.93 -23.67
N PRO A 137 6.61 -8.04 -24.55
CA PRO A 137 6.97 -9.34 -25.11
C PRO A 137 7.36 -10.27 -23.97
N ARG A 138 6.68 -11.41 -23.89
CA ARG A 138 7.09 -12.50 -23.01
C ARG A 138 8.36 -13.09 -23.61
N GLY A 139 9.50 -12.59 -23.15
CA GLY A 139 10.82 -13.14 -23.47
C GLY A 139 10.97 -14.56 -22.96
#